data_AF-L7JZX8-F1
#
_entry.id   AF-L7JZX8-F1
#
_cell.length_a   1.000
_cell.length_b   1.000
_cell.length_c   1.000
_cell.angle_alpha   90.00
_cell.angle_beta   90.00
_cell.angle_gamma   90.00
#
_symmetry.space_group_name_H-M   'P 1'
#
loop_
_entity.id
_entity.type
_entity.pdbx_description
1 polymer ?
#
loop_
_entity_poly.entity_id
_entity_poly.type
_entity_poly.pdbx_seq_one_letter_code
_entity_poly.pdbx_strand_id
1 'polypeptide(L)'
;MLPVIIIIFSSLILVFSILRRKSVDTCKSNSTNLDAYYGLKENANNVLKTKALLEAAIANLKQREDNYSKKYIIQQMYNQRLLSPKIWDNLRTLIKDLEYEQLVIEAEAELIKPGWNIFGDASKMLPHQKKREEKMDKENRTRENSFLLKKKETLENQLMTKLMEASLK
;
A
#
# COMPACT_ATOMS: atom_id res chain seq x y z
N MET A 1 44.80 -13.71 30.14
CA MET A 1 44.28 -13.77 28.76
C MET A 1 42.76 -14.00 28.71
N LEU A 2 42.22 -15.01 29.41
CA LEU A 2 40.76 -15.26 29.54
C LEU A 2 39.88 -14.05 29.91
N PRO A 3 40.21 -13.21 30.91
CA PRO A 3 39.35 -12.07 31.27
C PRO A 3 39.31 -10.98 30.18
N VAL A 4 40.40 -10.82 29.42
CA VAL A 4 40.47 -9.84 28.32
C VAL A 4 39.56 -10.26 27.16
N ILE A 5 39.49 -11.56 26.87
CA ILE A 5 38.62 -12.12 25.83
C ILE A 5 37.14 -11.90 26.19
N ILE A 6 36.75 -12.07 27.46
CA ILE A 6 35.37 -11.86 27.91
C ILE A 6 34.95 -10.38 27.76
N ILE A 7 35.84 -9.45 28.07
CA ILE A 7 35.57 -8.01 27.91
C ILE A 7 35.38 -7.64 26.43
N ILE A 8 36.18 -8.22 25.54
CA ILE A 8 36.07 -8.00 24.09
C ILE A 8 34.76 -8.57 23.54
N PHE A 9 34.35 -9.77 23.96
CA PHE A 9 33.06 -10.34 23.55
C PHE A 9 31.88 -9.52 24.09
N SER A 10 31.96 -9.06 25.34
CA SER A 10 30.91 -8.23 25.93
C SER A 10 30.74 -6.89 25.20
N SER A 11 31.84 -6.26 24.78
CA SER A 11 31.76 -5.00 24.01
C SER A 11 31.26 -5.22 22.59
N LEU A 12 31.63 -6.33 21.94
CA LEU A 12 31.08 -6.75 20.64
C LEU A 12 29.58 -6.98 20.68
N ILE A 13 29.08 -7.65 21.72
CA ILE A 13 27.64 -7.89 21.92
C ILE A 13 26.89 -6.57 22.11
N LEU A 14 27.45 -5.62 22.87
CA LEU A 14 26.85 -4.30 23.06
C LEU A 14 26.79 -3.49 21.76
N VAL A 15 27.88 -3.45 20.99
CA VAL A 15 27.91 -2.78 19.68
C VAL A 15 26.91 -3.42 18.72
N PHE A 16 26.82 -4.74 18.69
CA PHE A 16 25.87 -5.47 17.86
C PHE A 16 24.41 -5.19 18.24
N SER A 17 24.11 -5.14 19.54
CA SER A 17 22.79 -4.77 20.06
C SER A 17 22.38 -3.34 19.70
N ILE A 18 23.31 -2.38 19.76
CA ILE A 18 23.04 -0.98 19.41
C ILE A 18 22.79 -0.83 17.89
N LEU A 19 23.56 -1.54 17.07
CA LEU A 19 23.34 -1.56 15.61
C LEU A 19 21.98 -2.16 15.25
N ARG A 20 21.59 -3.25 15.93
CA ARG A 20 20.30 -3.94 15.68
C ARG A 20 19.10 -3.10 16.13
N ARG A 21 19.21 -2.34 17.22
CA ARG A 21 18.10 -1.49 17.70
C ARG A 21 17.76 -0.35 16.72
N LYS A 22 18.77 0.18 16.02
CA LYS A 22 18.60 1.29 15.07
C LYS A 22 17.86 0.90 13.78
N SER A 23 17.75 -0.38 13.47
CA SER A 23 17.06 -0.88 12.27
C SER A 23 15.59 -1.22 12.48
N VAL A 24 15.08 -1.20 13.72
CA VAL A 24 13.72 -1.67 14.05
C VAL A 24 12.66 -0.56 13.99
N ASP A 25 13.07 0.73 14.01
CA ASP A 25 12.12 1.85 14.16
C ASP A 25 11.42 2.33 12.87
N THR A 26 11.61 1.66 11.74
CA THR A 26 10.98 2.05 10.48
C THR A 26 10.11 0.93 9.93
N CYS A 27 8.88 0.83 10.45
CA CYS A 27 7.65 0.72 9.65
C CYS A 27 6.48 0.30 10.54
N LYS A 28 5.74 1.29 11.06
CA LYS A 28 4.32 1.07 11.37
C LYS A 28 3.55 1.05 10.05
N SER A 29 3.62 -0.07 9.34
CA SER A 29 2.62 -0.41 8.32
C SER A 29 1.39 -0.90 9.10
N ASN A 30 0.58 0.03 9.60
CA ASN A 30 -0.54 -0.27 10.49
C ASN A 30 -1.76 -0.91 9.79
N SER A 31 -1.69 -1.19 8.49
CA SER A 31 -2.78 -1.83 7.77
C SER A 31 -2.26 -3.07 7.02
N THR A 32 -2.52 -4.25 7.56
CA THR A 32 -2.25 -5.50 6.82
C THR A 32 -3.44 -5.77 5.91
N ASN A 33 -3.21 -6.40 4.75
CA ASN A 33 -4.30 -6.78 3.84
C ASN A 33 -5.23 -7.82 4.50
N LEU A 34 -4.75 -8.48 5.56
CA LEU A 34 -5.47 -9.44 6.39
C LEU A 34 -6.28 -8.83 7.54
N ASP A 35 -6.23 -7.52 7.79
CA ASP A 35 -6.96 -6.91 8.91
C ASP A 35 -8.48 -7.17 8.83
N ALA A 36 -9.03 -7.14 7.61
CA ALA A 36 -10.44 -7.44 7.36
C ALA A 36 -10.77 -8.92 7.61
N TYR A 37 -9.82 -9.84 7.39
CA TYR A 37 -9.97 -11.26 7.65
C TYR A 37 -9.91 -11.56 9.15
N TYR A 38 -8.90 -11.04 9.86
CA TYR A 38 -8.78 -11.21 11.32
C TYR A 38 -9.81 -10.41 12.12
N GLY A 39 -10.42 -9.38 11.54
CA GLY A 39 -11.55 -8.66 12.13
C GLY A 39 -12.85 -9.46 12.15
N LEU A 40 -12.94 -10.59 11.44
CA LEU A 40 -14.10 -11.47 11.47
C LEU A 40 -14.14 -12.27 12.79
N LYS A 41 -15.35 -12.50 13.33
CA LYS A 41 -15.53 -13.40 14.48
C LYS A 41 -15.02 -14.81 14.14
N GLU A 42 -14.41 -15.50 15.10
CA GLU A 42 -13.87 -16.86 14.90
C GLU A 42 -14.90 -17.86 14.33
N ASN A 43 -16.18 -17.70 14.68
CA ASN A 43 -17.31 -18.52 14.21
C ASN A 43 -17.98 -18.00 12.92
N ALA A 44 -17.35 -17.06 12.19
CA ALA A 44 -17.90 -16.56 10.94
C ALA A 44 -18.03 -17.67 9.89
N ASN A 45 -19.09 -17.56 9.07
CA ASN A 45 -19.36 -18.49 7.99
C ASN A 45 -18.14 -18.62 7.06
N ASN A 46 -17.78 -19.84 6.68
CA ASN A 46 -16.65 -20.12 5.79
C ASN A 46 -16.76 -19.34 4.47
N VAL A 47 -17.97 -19.04 3.98
CA VAL A 47 -18.18 -18.22 2.78
C VAL A 47 -17.71 -16.76 2.96
N LEU A 48 -17.86 -16.20 4.16
CA LEU A 48 -17.37 -14.84 4.46
C LEU A 48 -15.85 -14.83 4.63
N LYS A 49 -15.30 -15.88 5.26
CA LYS A 49 -13.86 -16.05 5.44
C LYS A 49 -13.15 -16.21 4.09
N THR A 50 -13.66 -17.05 3.19
CA THR A 50 -13.09 -17.21 1.84
C THR A 50 -13.14 -15.92 1.05
N LYS A 51 -14.25 -15.16 1.14
CA LYS A 51 -14.37 -13.87 0.46
C LYS A 51 -13.36 -12.84 0.99
N ALA A 52 -13.26 -12.69 2.30
CA ALA A 52 -12.33 -11.74 2.91
C ALA A 52 -10.87 -12.12 2.59
N LEU A 53 -10.54 -13.41 2.62
CA LEU A 53 -9.21 -13.90 2.25
C LEU A 53 -8.89 -13.67 0.77
N LEU A 54 -9.88 -13.84 -0.12
CA LEU A 54 -9.74 -13.54 -1.55
C LEU A 54 -9.53 -12.03 -1.79
N GLU A 55 -10.26 -11.17 -1.08
CA GLU A 55 -10.06 -9.71 -1.13
C GLU A 55 -8.66 -9.33 -0.64
N ALA A 56 -8.17 -9.95 0.44
CA ALA A 56 -6.81 -9.78 0.93
C ALA A 56 -5.75 -10.22 -0.11
N ALA A 57 -5.95 -11.38 -0.75
CA ALA A 57 -5.08 -11.89 -1.81
C ALA A 57 -5.02 -10.93 -3.01
N ILE A 58 -6.17 -10.38 -3.43
CA ILE A 58 -6.25 -9.39 -4.51
C ILE A 58 -5.52 -8.10 -4.13
N ALA A 59 -5.71 -7.60 -2.91
CA ALA A 59 -5.07 -6.38 -2.43
C ALA A 59 -3.54 -6.54 -2.35
N ASN A 60 -3.05 -7.67 -1.83
CA ASN A 60 -1.64 -8.00 -1.76
C ASN A 60 -1.02 -8.07 -3.18
N LEU A 61 -1.68 -8.76 -4.11
CA LEU A 61 -1.20 -8.89 -5.50
C LEU A 61 -1.14 -7.51 -6.20
N LYS A 62 -2.16 -6.67 -6.00
CA LYS A 62 -2.19 -5.29 -6.54
C LYS A 62 -1.04 -4.45 -6.00
N GLN A 63 -0.87 -4.41 -4.68
CA GLN A 63 0.22 -3.68 -4.04
C GLN A 63 1.58 -4.19 -4.51
N ARG A 64 1.72 -5.50 -4.68
CA ARG A 64 2.94 -6.13 -5.16
C ARG A 64 3.28 -5.66 -6.59
N GLU A 65 2.36 -5.74 -7.54
CA GLU A 65 2.56 -5.23 -8.91
C GLU A 65 2.97 -3.75 -8.91
N ASP A 66 2.27 -2.92 -8.12
CA ASP A 66 2.55 -1.50 -8.02
C ASP A 66 3.96 -1.24 -7.46
N ASN A 67 4.39 -1.99 -6.46
CA ASN A 67 5.73 -1.83 -5.88
C ASN A 67 6.84 -2.36 -6.79
N TYR A 68 6.63 -3.46 -7.52
CA TYR A 68 7.60 -3.94 -8.51
C TYR A 68 7.75 -2.96 -9.68
N SER A 69 6.66 -2.33 -10.14
CA SER A 69 6.75 -1.31 -11.20
C SER A 69 7.55 -0.08 -10.75
N LYS A 70 7.37 0.35 -9.49
CA LYS A 70 8.11 1.48 -8.90
C LYS A 70 9.58 1.15 -8.58
N LYS A 71 9.90 -0.13 -8.34
CA LYS A 71 11.25 -0.58 -7.95
C LYS A 71 12.34 -0.11 -8.91
N TYR A 72 12.10 -0.23 -10.21
CA TYR A 72 13.09 0.17 -11.21
C TYR A 72 13.39 1.67 -11.14
N ILE A 73 12.35 2.51 -11.09
CA ILE A 73 12.48 3.97 -11.02
C ILE A 73 13.19 4.39 -9.73
N ILE A 74 12.77 3.84 -8.59
CA ILE A 74 13.37 4.16 -7.30
C ILE A 74 14.83 3.71 -7.23
N GLN A 75 15.16 2.55 -7.82
CA GLN A 75 16.53 2.06 -7.90
C GLN A 75 17.42 3.00 -8.72
N GLN A 76 16.94 3.49 -9.87
CA GLN A 76 17.67 4.46 -10.69
C GLN A 76 17.91 5.77 -9.93
N MET A 77 16.87 6.32 -9.29
CA MET A 77 16.99 7.54 -8.48
C MET A 77 17.93 7.36 -7.27
N TYR A 78 17.93 6.18 -6.65
CA TYR A 78 18.88 5.85 -5.59
C TYR A 78 20.33 5.80 -6.09
N ASN A 79 20.58 5.14 -7.23
CA ASN A 79 21.91 5.06 -7.83
C ASN A 79 22.46 6.45 -8.22
N GLN A 80 21.58 7.37 -8.62
CA GLN A 80 21.91 8.76 -8.91
C GLN A 80 22.06 9.63 -7.65
N ARG A 81 21.93 9.05 -6.45
CA ARG A 81 21.95 9.74 -5.14
C ARG A 81 20.86 10.81 -4.97
N LEU A 82 19.76 10.70 -5.73
CA LEU A 82 18.61 11.59 -5.63
C LEU A 82 17.65 11.18 -4.51
N LEU A 83 17.71 9.92 -4.06
CA LEU A 83 16.91 9.39 -2.95
C LEU A 83 17.77 8.96 -1.79
N SER A 84 17.25 9.16 -0.57
CA SER A 84 17.86 8.65 0.65
C SER A 84 17.91 7.11 0.64
N PRO A 85 18.98 6.48 1.15
CA PRO A 85 19.06 5.03 1.33
C PRO A 85 17.86 4.44 2.07
N LYS A 86 17.32 5.19 3.04
CA LYS A 86 16.13 4.78 3.80
C LYS A 86 14.92 4.49 2.91
N ILE A 87 14.71 5.27 1.85
CA ILE A 87 13.56 5.10 0.95
C ILE A 87 13.70 3.81 0.15
N TRP A 88 14.92 3.51 -0.29
CA TRP A 88 15.22 2.28 -1.00
C TRP A 88 15.12 1.04 -0.10
N ASP A 89 15.65 1.13 1.11
CA ASP A 89 15.53 0.06 2.10
C ASP A 89 14.07 -0.19 2.48
N ASN A 90 13.28 0.87 2.68
CA ASN A 90 11.84 0.78 2.98
C ASN A 90 11.06 0.10 1.86
N LEU A 91 11.35 0.41 0.58
CA LEU A 91 10.69 -0.26 -0.53
C LEU A 91 11.04 -1.75 -0.53
N ARG A 92 12.30 -2.09 -0.24
CA ARG A 92 12.77 -3.48 -0.20
C ARG A 92 12.14 -4.26 0.95
N THR A 93 12.01 -3.65 2.13
CA THR A 93 11.31 -4.29 3.27
C THR A 93 9.85 -4.49 2.93
N LEU A 94 9.17 -3.47 2.38
CA LEU A 94 7.76 -3.58 2.01
C LEU A 94 7.50 -4.70 0.98
N ILE A 95 8.36 -4.86 -0.03
CA ILE A 95 8.24 -5.98 -0.98
C ILE A 95 8.38 -7.33 -0.27
N LYS A 96 9.32 -7.46 0.66
CA LYS A 96 9.50 -8.69 1.45
C LYS A 96 8.32 -8.95 2.37
N ASP A 97 7.76 -7.91 2.98
CA ASP A 97 6.60 -8.03 3.86
C ASP A 97 5.37 -8.52 3.07
N LEU A 98 5.20 -8.05 1.83
CA LEU A 98 4.15 -8.55 0.93
C LEU A 98 4.37 -10.02 0.52
N GLU A 99 5.62 -10.44 0.28
CA GLU A 99 5.97 -11.84 0.00
C GLU A 99 5.69 -12.74 1.22
N TYR A 100 5.97 -12.24 2.43
CA TYR A 100 5.64 -12.95 3.67
C TYR A 100 4.12 -13.07 3.85
N GLU A 101 3.40 -11.96 3.66
CA GLU A 101 1.94 -11.95 3.77
C GLU A 101 1.27 -12.86 2.72
N GLN A 102 1.84 -13.00 1.52
CA GLN A 102 1.39 -13.98 0.54
C GLN A 102 1.43 -15.41 1.10
N LEU A 103 2.55 -15.80 1.73
CA LEU A 103 2.69 -17.13 2.33
C LEU A 103 1.67 -17.36 3.44
N VAL A 104 1.38 -16.32 4.24
CA VAL A 104 0.34 -16.39 5.28
C VAL A 104 -1.04 -16.60 4.66
N ILE A 105 -1.38 -15.84 3.61
CA ILE A 105 -2.67 -15.98 2.90
C ILE A 105 -2.81 -17.39 2.28
N GLU A 106 -1.74 -17.94 1.70
CA GLU A 106 -1.73 -19.30 1.16
C GLU A 106 -1.94 -20.34 2.25
N ALA A 107 -1.28 -20.20 3.40
CA ALA A 107 -1.45 -21.09 4.54
C ALA A 107 -2.89 -21.05 5.08
N GLU A 108 -3.47 -19.85 5.24
CA GLU A 108 -4.87 -19.67 5.64
C GLU A 108 -5.85 -20.25 4.61
N ALA A 109 -5.56 -20.11 3.32
CA ALA A 109 -6.39 -20.66 2.26
C ALA A 109 -6.42 -22.20 2.30
N GLU A 110 -5.25 -22.82 2.55
CA GLU A 110 -5.12 -24.27 2.67
C GLU A 110 -5.91 -24.82 3.87
N LEU A 111 -5.97 -24.07 4.98
CA LEU A 111 -6.77 -24.43 6.16
C LEU A 111 -8.28 -24.41 5.88
N ILE A 112 -8.75 -23.47 5.04
CA ILE A 112 -10.17 -23.37 4.71
C ILE A 112 -10.56 -24.40 3.64
N LYS A 113 -9.74 -24.51 2.59
CA LYS A 113 -9.98 -25.41 1.46
C LYS A 113 -8.63 -25.95 0.95
N PRO A 114 -8.32 -27.24 1.20
CA PRO A 114 -7.05 -27.80 0.79
C PRO A 114 -6.90 -27.82 -0.74
N GLY A 115 -5.71 -27.46 -1.24
CA GLY A 115 -5.40 -27.35 -2.65
C GLY A 115 -6.01 -26.13 -3.36
N TRP A 116 -6.49 -25.13 -2.61
CA TRP A 116 -7.07 -23.94 -3.21
C TRP A 116 -6.00 -22.95 -3.69
N ASN A 117 -5.90 -22.77 -5.00
CA ASN A 117 -5.04 -21.75 -5.60
C ASN A 117 -5.67 -20.35 -5.53
N ILE A 118 -5.67 -19.76 -4.34
CA ILE A 118 -6.28 -18.45 -4.07
C ILE A 118 -5.67 -17.31 -4.92
N PHE A 119 -4.35 -17.32 -5.11
CA PHE A 119 -3.67 -16.30 -5.94
C PHE A 119 -3.93 -16.50 -7.44
N GLY A 120 -4.11 -17.75 -7.88
CA GLY A 120 -4.60 -18.07 -9.21
C GLY A 120 -6.00 -17.50 -9.49
N ASP A 121 -6.90 -17.53 -8.50
CA ASP A 121 -8.22 -16.92 -8.61
C ASP A 121 -8.17 -15.38 -8.48
N ALA A 122 -7.33 -14.85 -7.58
CA ALA A 122 -7.12 -13.42 -7.41
C ALA A 122 -6.56 -12.75 -8.68
N SER A 123 -5.57 -13.37 -9.33
CA SER A 123 -4.98 -12.87 -10.59
C SER A 123 -6.00 -12.74 -11.73
N LYS A 124 -6.98 -13.67 -11.81
CA LYS A 124 -8.07 -13.59 -12.80
C LYS A 124 -9.05 -12.45 -12.49
N MET A 125 -9.24 -12.11 -11.22
CA MET A 125 -10.15 -11.03 -10.79
C MET A 125 -9.53 -9.63 -10.85
N LEU A 126 -8.19 -9.53 -10.77
CA LEU A 126 -7.44 -8.28 -10.83
C LEU A 126 -7.77 -7.39 -12.05
N PRO A 127 -7.81 -7.88 -13.31
CA PRO A 127 -8.15 -7.06 -14.47
C PRO A 127 -9.61 -6.60 -14.48
N HIS A 128 -10.52 -7.33 -13.84
CA HIS A 128 -11.92 -6.93 -13.69
C HIS A 128 -12.09 -5.79 -12.68
N GLN A 129 -11.28 -5.77 -11.61
CA GLN A 129 -11.25 -4.64 -10.68
C GLN A 129 -10.59 -3.40 -11.27
N LYS A 130 -9.45 -3.53 -11.98
CA LYS A 130 -8.82 -2.39 -12.68
C LYS A 130 -9.79 -1.70 -13.64
N LYS A 131 -10.54 -2.47 -14.44
CA LYS A 131 -11.60 -1.92 -15.33
C LYS A 131 -12.76 -1.26 -14.59
N ARG A 132 -13.05 -1.67 -13.35
CA ARG A 132 -14.12 -1.10 -12.53
C ARG A 132 -13.69 0.22 -11.89
N GLU A 133 -12.46 0.28 -11.39
CA GLU A 133 -11.84 1.50 -10.86
C GLU A 133 -11.71 2.57 -11.94
N GLU A 134 -11.23 2.22 -13.14
CA GLU A 134 -11.12 3.15 -14.27
C GLU A 134 -12.48 3.74 -14.71
N LYS A 135 -13.56 2.96 -14.60
CA LYS A 135 -14.92 3.44 -14.89
C LYS A 135 -15.41 4.43 -13.83
N MET A 136 -15.16 4.14 -12.55
CA MET A 136 -15.49 5.05 -11.46
C MET A 136 -14.69 6.36 -11.54
N ASP A 137 -13.41 6.30 -11.85
CA ASP A 137 -12.57 7.50 -12.00
C ASP A 137 -13.02 8.37 -13.16
N LYS A 138 -13.44 7.76 -14.27
CA LYS A 138 -14.05 8.50 -15.38
C LYS A 138 -15.32 9.20 -14.96
N GLU A 139 -16.18 8.55 -14.19
CA GLU A 139 -17.45 9.11 -13.71
C GLU A 139 -17.23 10.27 -12.71
N ASN A 140 -16.24 10.15 -11.83
CA ASN A 140 -15.88 11.21 -10.90
C ASN A 140 -15.29 12.42 -11.63
N ARG A 141 -14.44 12.22 -12.65
CA ARG A 141 -13.90 13.31 -13.46
C ARG A 141 -14.99 14.06 -14.24
N THR A 142 -16.00 13.37 -14.77
CA THR A 142 -17.14 14.07 -15.41
C THR A 142 -17.93 14.90 -14.40
N ARG A 143 -18.14 14.40 -13.18
CA ARG A 143 -18.81 15.16 -12.11
C ARG A 143 -18.00 16.37 -11.67
N GLU A 144 -16.70 16.24 -11.46
CA GLU A 144 -15.81 17.38 -11.13
C GLU A 144 -15.79 18.44 -12.23
N ASN A 145 -15.71 18.03 -13.49
CA ASN A 145 -15.77 18.98 -14.62
C ASN A 145 -17.09 19.74 -14.66
N SER A 146 -18.22 19.08 -14.40
CA SER A 146 -19.53 19.75 -14.34
C SER A 146 -19.64 20.74 -13.17
N PHE A 147 -19.01 20.43 -12.03
CA PHE A 147 -18.97 21.33 -10.88
C PHE A 147 -18.10 22.56 -11.16
N LEU A 148 -16.93 22.35 -11.78
CA LEU A 148 -16.02 23.43 -12.18
C LEU A 148 -16.66 24.37 -13.21
N LEU A 149 -17.41 23.82 -14.17
CA LEU A 149 -18.18 24.61 -15.14
C LEU A 149 -19.21 25.51 -14.46
N LYS A 150 -20.02 24.96 -13.53
CA LYS A 150 -21.00 25.76 -12.77
C LYS A 150 -20.34 26.83 -11.90
N LYS A 151 -19.19 26.51 -11.29
CA LYS A 151 -18.41 27.48 -10.49
C LYS A 151 -17.86 28.60 -11.37
N LYS A 152 -17.41 28.30 -12.58
CA LYS A 152 -16.93 29.29 -13.54
C LYS A 152 -18.06 30.22 -13.99
N GLU A 153 -19.21 29.67 -14.37
CA GLU A 153 -20.38 30.44 -14.82
C GLU A 153 -20.90 31.39 -13.73
N THR A 154 -20.97 30.93 -12.48
CA THR A 154 -21.36 31.78 -11.34
C THR A 154 -20.37 32.91 -11.08
N LEU A 155 -19.06 32.66 -11.19
CA LEU A 155 -18.03 33.69 -11.06
C LEU A 155 -18.07 34.71 -12.20
N GLU A 156 -18.30 34.27 -13.43
CA GLU A 156 -18.46 35.15 -14.60
C GLU A 156 -19.68 36.06 -14.45
N ASN A 157 -20.81 35.52 -13.99
CA ASN A 157 -22.02 36.31 -13.72
C ASN A 157 -21.80 37.32 -12.59
N GLN A 158 -21.07 36.94 -11.53
CA GLN A 158 -20.71 37.87 -10.45
C GLN A 158 -19.73 38.96 -10.91
N LEU A 159 -18.85 38.65 -11.86
CA LEU A 159 -17.91 39.62 -12.43
C LEU A 159 -18.65 40.60 -13.35
N MET A 160 -19.55 40.11 -14.21
CA MET A 160 -20.37 40.94 -15.10
C MET A 160 -21.29 41.88 -14.33
N THR A 161 -21.93 41.40 -13.27
CA THR A 161 -22.76 42.26 -12.39
C THR A 161 -21.93 43.36 -11.74
N LYS A 162 -20.75 43.04 -11.18
CA LYS A 162 -19.85 44.05 -10.62
C LYS A 162 -19.33 45.05 -11.66
N LEU A 163 -19.04 44.62 -12.88
CA LEU A 163 -18.62 45.51 -13.96
C LEU A 163 -19.75 46.45 -14.41
N MET A 164 -20.98 45.93 -14.53
CA MET A 164 -22.15 46.76 -14.83
C MET A 164 -22.39 47.80 -13.73
N GLU A 165 -22.37 47.39 -12.46
CA GLU A 165 -22.49 48.31 -11.31
C GLU A 165 -21.39 49.37 -11.28
N ALA A 166 -20.16 49.02 -11.68
CA ALA A 166 -19.03 49.95 -11.76
C ALA A 166 -19.14 50.91 -12.96
N SER A 167 -19.75 50.50 -14.08
CA SER A 167 -19.96 51.35 -15.26
C SER A 167 -21.12 52.36 -15.14
N LEU A 168 -21.99 52.16 -14.14
CA LEU A 168 -23.15 53.00 -13.84
C LEU A 168 -22.86 54.11 -12.81
N LYS A 169 -21.64 54.19 -12.30
CA LYS A 169 -21.11 55.28 -11.46
C LYS A 169 -20.15 56.14 -12.26
#